data_AF-A0A7C7KUX9-F1
#
_entry.id   AF-A0A7C7KUX9-F1
#
_cell.length_a   1.000
_cell.length_b   1.000
_cell.length_c   1.000
_cell.angle_alpha   90.00
_cell.angle_beta   90.00
_cell.angle_gamma   90.00
#
_symmetry.space_group_name_H-M   'P 1'
#
loop_
_entity.id
_entity.type
_entity.pdbx_description
1 polymer ?
#
loop_
_entity_poly.entity_id
_entity_poly.type
_entity_poly.pdbx_seq_one_letter_code
_entity_poly.pdbx_strand_id
1 'polypeptide(L)'
;MSKIICSAAIRGAHKIVRRAEEKWRYAMDKWGPNQEVGFPNTTYYLPIIYGITGIPVQKLGDMEKVLKMCRQLLPPPVREKVHLPYLAPALDAGMATFFAEEIIEAIKYLEDPNVYVPAEEPTPDNIWLGAADDI
;
A
#
# COMPACT_ATOMS: atom_id res chain seq x y z
N MET A 1 20.60 -13.60 9.53
CA MET A 1 19.50 -12.61 9.53
C MET A 1 18.82 -12.59 10.89
N SER A 2 18.49 -11.41 11.44
CA SER A 2 17.98 -11.29 12.82
C SER A 2 16.52 -11.74 12.95
N LYS A 3 16.28 -12.72 13.82
CA LYS A 3 14.93 -13.22 14.15
C LYS A 3 14.02 -12.13 14.71
N ILE A 4 14.56 -11.26 15.58
CA ILE A 4 13.81 -10.19 16.22
C ILE A 4 13.28 -9.22 15.16
N ILE A 5 14.15 -8.82 14.21
CA ILE A 5 13.80 -7.89 13.14
C ILE A 5 12.78 -8.51 12.18
N CYS A 6 13.02 -9.73 11.68
CA CYS A 6 12.06 -10.40 10.78
C CYS A 6 10.71 -10.62 11.45
N SER A 7 10.69 -10.99 12.73
CA SER A 7 9.46 -11.18 13.48
C SER A 7 8.69 -9.86 13.66
N ALA A 8 9.39 -8.76 13.92
CA ALA A 8 8.77 -7.43 14.00
C ALA A 8 8.22 -6.97 12.65
N ALA A 9 8.98 -7.13 11.56
CA ALA A 9 8.56 -6.79 10.20
C ALA A 9 7.28 -7.55 9.81
N ILE A 10 7.25 -8.87 10.03
CA ILE A 10 6.07 -9.69 9.73
C ILE A 10 4.86 -9.24 10.55
N ARG A 11 5.00 -8.97 11.86
CA ARG A 11 3.89 -8.44 12.68
C ARG A 11 3.39 -7.08 12.16
N GLY A 12 4.31 -6.21 11.75
CA GLY A 12 3.98 -4.90 11.17
C GLY A 12 3.18 -5.03 9.89
N ALA A 13 3.61 -5.91 8.98
CA ALA A 13 2.92 -6.18 7.72
C ALA A 13 1.47 -6.63 7.94
N HIS A 14 1.23 -7.55 8.88
CA HIS A 14 -0.13 -7.97 9.25
C HIS A 14 -1.01 -6.80 9.72
N LYS A 15 -0.44 -5.85 10.47
CA LYS A 15 -1.16 -4.66 10.95
C LYS A 15 -1.49 -3.71 9.80
N ILE A 16 -0.53 -3.45 8.90
CA ILE A 16 -0.69 -2.51 7.79
C ILE A 16 -1.66 -3.06 6.75
N VAL A 17 -1.55 -4.34 6.36
CA VAL A 17 -2.49 -4.96 5.43
C VAL A 17 -3.93 -4.91 5.97
N ARG A 18 -4.12 -5.19 7.27
CA ARG A 18 -5.45 -5.05 7.90
C ARG A 18 -5.98 -3.63 7.82
N ARG A 19 -5.14 -2.63 8.11
CA ARG A 19 -5.50 -1.21 7.99
C ARG A 19 -5.92 -0.86 6.55
N ALA A 20 -5.20 -1.37 5.55
CA ALA A 20 -5.55 -1.16 4.15
C ALA A 20 -6.91 -1.80 3.80
N GLU A 21 -7.20 -3.02 4.27
CA GLU A 21 -8.50 -3.66 4.07
C GLU A 21 -9.65 -2.90 4.73
N GLU A 22 -9.44 -2.37 5.94
CA GLU A 22 -10.43 -1.55 6.65
C GLU A 22 -10.68 -0.22 5.90
N LYS A 23 -9.61 0.45 5.47
CA LYS A 23 -9.67 1.71 4.70
C LYS A 23 -10.35 1.52 3.35
N TRP A 24 -10.01 0.44 2.64
CA TRP A 24 -10.64 0.08 1.38
C TRP A 24 -12.12 -0.25 1.53
N ARG A 25 -12.52 -1.00 2.57
CA ARG A 25 -13.94 -1.26 2.86
C ARG A 25 -14.72 0.03 3.11
N TYR A 26 -14.18 0.92 3.94
CA TYR A 26 -14.76 2.25 4.17
C TYR A 26 -14.94 3.02 2.85
N ALA A 27 -13.92 3.01 1.99
CA ALA A 27 -13.99 3.69 0.70
C ALA A 27 -15.02 3.06 -0.25
N MET A 28 -15.08 1.73 -0.30
CA MET A 28 -16.08 1.00 -1.08
C MET A 28 -17.51 1.33 -0.63
N ASP A 29 -17.75 1.42 0.67
CA ASP A 29 -19.07 1.77 1.22
C ASP A 29 -19.46 3.22 0.89
N LYS A 30 -18.48 4.13 0.83
CA LYS A 30 -18.72 5.56 0.62
C LYS A 30 -18.84 5.96 -0.85
N TRP A 31 -17.99 5.45 -1.73
CA TRP A 31 -17.94 5.85 -3.15
C TRP A 31 -18.30 4.74 -4.13
N GLY A 32 -18.27 3.47 -3.71
CA GLY A 32 -18.59 2.33 -4.55
C GLY A 32 -17.44 1.86 -5.47
N PRO A 33 -17.61 0.71 -6.14
CA PRO A 33 -16.54 0.02 -6.85
C PRO A 33 -16.02 0.75 -8.10
N ASN A 34 -16.83 1.63 -8.70
CA ASN A 34 -16.51 2.31 -9.96
C ASN A 34 -15.84 3.68 -9.75
N GLN A 35 -15.63 4.10 -8.49
CA GLN A 35 -14.92 5.34 -8.20
C GLN A 35 -13.45 5.25 -8.66
N GLU A 36 -13.03 6.23 -9.46
CA GLU A 36 -11.66 6.36 -9.94
C GLU A 36 -10.70 6.70 -8.79
N VAL A 37 -9.49 6.17 -8.88
CA VAL A 37 -8.37 6.37 -7.95
C VAL A 37 -7.06 6.42 -8.71
N GLY A 38 -6.10 7.19 -8.21
CA GLY A 38 -4.78 7.31 -8.81
C GLY A 38 -3.96 8.41 -8.16
N PHE A 39 -2.71 8.54 -8.60
CA PHE A 39 -1.84 9.65 -8.26
C PHE A 39 -1.87 10.72 -9.35
N PRO A 40 -1.61 12.00 -9.01
CA PRO A 40 -1.57 13.07 -9.99
C PRO A 40 -0.45 12.84 -11.00
N ASN A 41 -0.69 13.27 -12.26
CA ASN A 41 0.31 13.37 -13.32
C ASN A 41 1.17 12.12 -13.61
N THR A 42 0.64 10.93 -13.33
CA THR A 42 1.30 9.67 -13.70
C THR A 42 0.52 8.86 -14.73
N THR A 43 1.24 8.16 -15.59
CA THR A 43 0.67 7.17 -16.54
C THR A 43 0.88 5.72 -16.08
N TYR A 44 1.39 5.51 -14.87
CA TYR A 44 1.76 4.21 -14.31
C TYR A 44 0.75 3.67 -13.27
N TYR A 45 -0.49 4.16 -13.29
CA TYR A 45 -1.55 3.75 -12.36
C TYR A 45 -1.13 3.95 -10.89
N LEU A 46 -1.08 2.85 -10.10
CA LEU A 46 -0.40 2.79 -8.82
C LEU A 46 0.99 2.17 -9.06
N PRO A 47 2.07 2.98 -9.10
CA PRO A 47 3.34 2.58 -9.70
C PRO A 47 4.00 1.35 -9.09
N ILE A 48 3.94 1.14 -7.77
CA ILE A 48 4.57 -0.02 -7.13
C ILE A 48 3.79 -1.29 -7.48
N ILE A 49 2.46 -1.27 -7.34
CA ILE A 49 1.59 -2.39 -7.70
C ILE A 49 1.75 -2.71 -9.18
N TYR A 50 1.69 -1.70 -10.07
CA TYR A 50 1.82 -1.91 -11.51
C TYR A 50 3.20 -2.44 -11.88
N GLY A 51 4.27 -1.86 -11.33
CA GLY A 51 5.64 -2.27 -11.59
C GLY A 51 5.95 -3.72 -11.18
N ILE A 52 5.36 -4.21 -10.08
CA ILE A 52 5.60 -5.58 -9.61
C ILE A 52 4.63 -6.61 -10.22
N THR A 53 3.36 -6.23 -10.42
CA THR A 53 2.29 -7.19 -10.73
C THR A 53 1.70 -7.04 -12.14
N GLY A 54 1.93 -5.90 -12.79
CA GLY A 54 1.27 -5.53 -14.04
C GLY A 54 -0.22 -5.23 -13.92
N ILE A 55 -0.78 -5.13 -12.71
CA ILE A 55 -2.20 -4.85 -12.49
C ILE A 55 -2.45 -3.34 -12.61
N PRO A 56 -3.25 -2.88 -13.59
CA PRO A 56 -3.55 -1.46 -13.77
C PRO A 56 -4.72 -1.05 -12.87
N VAL A 57 -4.43 -0.65 -11.63
CA VAL A 57 -5.46 -0.20 -10.68
C VAL A 57 -5.96 1.18 -11.08
N GLN A 58 -7.23 1.28 -11.50
CA GLN A 58 -7.85 2.55 -11.94
C GLN A 58 -9.03 2.96 -11.07
N LYS A 59 -9.68 1.99 -10.43
CA LYS A 59 -10.86 2.21 -9.58
C LYS A 59 -10.78 1.39 -8.30
N LEU A 60 -11.56 1.78 -7.30
CA LEU A 60 -11.62 1.10 -6.00
C LEU A 60 -11.86 -0.41 -6.12
N GLY A 61 -12.69 -0.85 -7.08
CA GLY A 61 -12.95 -2.28 -7.30
C GLY A 61 -11.72 -3.10 -7.72
N ASP A 62 -10.72 -2.49 -8.37
CA ASP A 62 -9.53 -3.19 -8.84
C ASP A 62 -8.59 -3.55 -7.68
N MET A 63 -8.61 -2.75 -6.60
CA MET A 63 -7.79 -2.95 -5.40
C MET A 63 -8.09 -4.28 -4.69
N GLU A 64 -9.27 -4.87 -4.88
CA GLU A 64 -9.62 -6.17 -4.27
C GLU A 64 -8.62 -7.26 -4.68
N LYS A 65 -8.19 -7.27 -5.94
CA LYS A 65 -7.22 -8.25 -6.46
C LYS A 65 -5.87 -8.12 -5.75
N VAL A 66 -5.42 -6.88 -5.54
CA VAL A 66 -4.17 -6.58 -4.85
C VAL A 66 -4.25 -6.97 -3.37
N LEU A 67 -5.34 -6.64 -2.68
CA LEU A 67 -5.55 -7.05 -1.28
C LEU A 67 -5.59 -8.57 -1.12
N LYS A 68 -6.17 -9.30 -2.09
CA LYS A 68 -6.10 -10.78 -2.13
C LYS A 68 -4.65 -11.27 -2.23
N MET A 69 -3.82 -10.63 -3.06
CA MET A 69 -2.39 -10.95 -3.15
C MET A 69 -1.64 -10.63 -1.85
N CYS A 70 -1.91 -9.50 -1.21
CA CYS A 70 -1.31 -9.17 0.09
C CYS A 70 -1.57 -10.27 1.12
N ARG A 71 -2.81 -10.79 1.20
CA ARG A 71 -3.14 -11.90 2.09
C ARG A 71 -2.36 -13.18 1.80
N GLN A 72 -2.06 -13.46 0.52
CA GLN A 72 -1.27 -14.62 0.12
C GLN A 72 0.22 -14.46 0.44
N LEU A 73 0.74 -13.22 0.34
CA LEU A 73 2.13 -12.89 0.65
C LEU A 73 2.41 -12.83 2.15
N LEU A 74 1.40 -12.60 2.99
CA LEU A 74 1.59 -12.52 4.44
C LEU A 74 1.98 -13.88 5.03
N PRO A 75 3.22 -14.05 5.53
CA PRO A 75 3.63 -15.29 6.15
C PRO A 75 2.99 -15.43 7.54
N PRO A 76 2.93 -16.66 8.09
CA PRO A 76 2.56 -16.85 9.49
C PRO A 76 3.57 -16.17 10.43
N PRO A 77 3.17 -15.85 11.68
CA PRO A 77 4.10 -15.34 12.68
C PRO A 77 5.30 -16.27 12.89
N VAL A 78 6.47 -15.65 13.09
CA VAL A 78 7.72 -16.38 13.35
C VAL A 78 7.61 -17.21 14.63
N ARG A 79 7.89 -18.52 14.54
CA ARG A 79 7.86 -19.44 15.67
C ARG A 79 8.90 -19.07 16.73
N GLU A 80 8.51 -19.17 18.00
CA GLU A 80 9.36 -18.78 19.14
C GLU A 80 10.53 -19.76 19.36
N LYS A 81 10.32 -21.06 19.21
CA LYS A 81 11.34 -22.08 19.57
C LYS A 81 12.12 -22.65 18.39
N VAL A 82 11.63 -22.48 17.16
CA VAL A 82 12.21 -23.13 15.96
C VAL A 82 12.87 -22.08 15.07
N HIS A 83 14.15 -22.28 14.75
CA HIS A 83 14.91 -21.43 13.82
C HIS A 83 14.72 -21.89 12.37
N LEU A 84 13.66 -21.39 11.71
CA LEU A 84 13.50 -21.53 10.26
C LEU A 84 14.12 -20.32 9.55
N PRO A 85 14.51 -20.41 8.27
CA PRO A 85 14.90 -19.24 7.50
C PRO A 85 13.77 -18.21 7.45
N TYR A 86 14.03 -16.98 7.88
CA TYR A 86 13.01 -15.91 7.95
C TYR A 86 13.19 -14.78 6.93
N LEU A 87 14.27 -14.83 6.14
CA LEU A 87 14.57 -13.76 5.17
C LEU A 87 13.48 -13.68 4.10
N ALA A 88 13.22 -14.77 3.37
CA ALA A 88 12.19 -14.77 2.32
C ALA A 88 10.80 -14.41 2.84
N PRO A 89 10.29 -15.00 3.95
CA PRO A 89 9.03 -14.57 4.55
C PRO A 89 8.99 -13.08 4.92
N ALA A 90 10.09 -12.53 5.45
CA ALA A 90 10.15 -11.12 5.80
C ALA A 90 10.15 -10.21 4.54
N LEU A 91 10.75 -10.66 3.44
CA LEU A 91 10.68 -9.95 2.15
C LEU A 91 9.26 -9.98 1.57
N ASP A 92 8.58 -11.13 1.60
CA ASP A 92 7.19 -11.24 1.15
C ASP A 92 6.25 -10.34 1.96
N ALA A 93 6.46 -10.31 3.29
CA ALA A 93 5.75 -9.40 4.19
C ALA A 93 6.02 -7.92 3.86
N GLY A 94 7.26 -7.58 3.50
CA GLY A 94 7.64 -6.26 3.03
C GLY A 94 6.91 -5.87 1.74
N MET A 95 6.84 -6.78 0.77
CA MET A 95 6.11 -6.56 -0.49
C MET A 95 4.61 -6.32 -0.25
N ALA A 96 3.98 -7.15 0.58
CA ALA A 96 2.58 -6.95 0.98
C ALA A 96 2.35 -5.59 1.65
N THR A 97 3.34 -5.12 2.40
CA THR A 97 3.30 -3.80 3.06
C THR A 97 3.35 -2.67 2.04
N PHE A 98 4.22 -2.74 1.03
CA PHE A 98 4.28 -1.73 -0.02
C PHE A 98 2.95 -1.61 -0.77
N PHE A 99 2.36 -2.73 -1.18
CA PHE A 99 1.05 -2.71 -1.84
C PHE A 99 -0.05 -2.15 -0.96
N ALA A 100 -0.05 -2.49 0.33
CA ALA A 100 -1.05 -2.01 1.27
C ALA A 100 -0.94 -0.50 1.54
N GLU A 101 0.27 0.03 1.72
CA GLU A 101 0.48 1.47 1.90
C GLU A 101 0.13 2.26 0.63
N GLU A 102 0.49 1.76 -0.56
CA GLU A 102 0.11 2.43 -1.81
C GLU A 102 -1.41 2.50 -2.01
N ILE A 103 -2.15 1.44 -1.63
CA ILE A 103 -3.62 1.47 -1.59
C ILE A 103 -4.14 2.52 -0.60
N ILE A 104 -3.60 2.56 0.62
CA ILE A 104 -4.00 3.53 1.65
C ILE A 104 -3.79 4.95 1.14
N GLU A 105 -2.65 5.20 0.49
CA GLU A 105 -2.27 6.51 -0.02
C GLU A 105 -3.17 6.92 -1.19
N ALA A 106 -3.45 6.03 -2.14
CA ALA A 106 -4.39 6.30 -3.22
C ALA A 106 -5.80 6.66 -2.70
N ILE A 107 -6.27 6.00 -1.63
CA ILE A 107 -7.54 6.36 -0.98
C ILE A 107 -7.44 7.71 -0.26
N LYS A 108 -6.27 8.05 0.30
CA LYS A 108 -6.04 9.36 0.93
C LYS A 108 -6.14 10.51 -0.08
N TYR A 109 -5.56 10.34 -1.27
CA TYR A 109 -5.71 11.28 -2.39
C TYR A 109 -7.17 11.44 -2.83
N LEU A 110 -7.94 10.36 -2.84
CA LEU A 110 -9.38 10.41 -3.11
C LEU A 110 -10.16 11.16 -2.02
N GLU A 111 -9.81 10.96 -0.75
CA GLU A 111 -10.48 11.56 0.41
C GLU A 111 -10.27 13.06 0.52
N ASP A 112 -9.04 13.49 0.28
CA ASP A 112 -8.63 14.89 0.38
C ASP A 112 -7.68 15.21 -0.79
N PRO A 113 -8.23 15.65 -1.94
CA PRO A 113 -7.44 15.97 -3.12
C PRO A 113 -6.41 17.11 -2.91
N ASN A 114 -6.55 17.92 -1.86
CA ASN A 114 -5.67 19.05 -1.56
C ASN A 114 -4.71 18.76 -0.40
N VAL A 115 -4.64 17.49 0.06
CA VAL A 115 -3.79 17.10 1.20
C VAL A 115 -2.31 17.34 0.94
N TYR A 116 -1.89 17.28 -0.33
CA TYR A 116 -0.51 17.49 -0.77
C TYR A 116 -0.39 18.61 -1.79
N VAL A 117 0.81 19.19 -1.85
CA VAL A 117 1.18 20.17 -2.86
C VAL A 117 1.54 19.44 -4.16
N PRO A 118 0.85 19.70 -5.29
CA PRO A 118 1.16 19.09 -6.58
C PRO A 118 2.31 19.86 -7.28
N ALA A 119 3.45 19.97 -6.61
CA ALA A 119 4.66 20.61 -7.14
C ALA A 119 5.91 20.05 -6.45
N GLU A 120 7.09 20.29 -7.03
CA GLU A 120 8.37 19.88 -6.43
C GLU A 120 8.69 20.65 -5.13
N GLU A 121 8.28 21.92 -5.06
CA GLU A 121 8.55 22.78 -3.91
C GLU A 121 7.32 22.94 -3.01
N PRO A 122 7.51 22.96 -1.67
CA PRO A 122 6.43 23.23 -0.74
C PRO A 122 5.93 24.68 -0.85
N THR A 123 4.70 24.92 -0.38
CA THR A 123 4.16 26.27 -0.25
C THR A 123 4.30 26.78 1.18
N PRO A 124 4.14 28.10 1.44
CA PRO A 124 4.13 28.62 2.81
C PRO A 124 3.05 27.99 3.71
N ASP A 125 1.93 27.55 3.11
CA ASP A 125 0.76 27.03 3.81
C ASP A 125 0.71 25.49 3.87
N ASN A 126 1.48 24.78 3.04
CA ASN A 126 1.56 23.31 3.03
C ASN A 126 2.95 22.80 2.64
N ILE A 127 3.56 22.03 3.53
CA ILE A 127 4.91 21.46 3.35
C ILE A 127 4.92 20.02 2.81
N TRP A 128 3.76 19.38 2.65
CA TRP A 128 3.67 17.97 2.28
C TRP A 128 3.51 17.82 0.76
N LEU A 129 4.42 17.06 0.14
CA LEU A 129 4.45 16.88 -1.33
C LEU A 129 3.71 15.62 -1.80
N GLY A 130 3.64 14.58 -0.96
CA GLY A 130 2.97 13.32 -1.31
C GLY A 130 3.73 12.50 -2.36
N ALA A 131 2.98 11.87 -3.27
CA ALA A 131 3.50 11.15 -4.42
C ALA A 131 4.23 12.09 -5.39
N ALA A 132 5.38 11.63 -5.89
CA ALA A 132 6.16 12.37 -6.88
C ALA A 132 5.44 12.41 -8.22
N ASP A 133 5.58 13.54 -8.91
CA ASP A 133 5.10 13.78 -10.27
C ASP A 133 6.08 13.16 -11.31
N ASP A 134 5.57 12.72 -12.46
CA ASP A 134 6.38 12.23 -13.58
C ASP A 134 6.87 13.36 -14.51
N ILE A 135 6.36 14.60 -14.36
CA ILE A 135 6.64 15.77 -15.22
C ILE A 135 7.69 16.71 -14.63
#